data_AF-A0A963RTA0-F1
#
_entry.id   AF-A0A963RTA0-F1
#
_cell.length_a   1.000
_cell.length_b   1.000
_cell.length_c   1.000
_cell.angle_alpha   90.00
_cell.angle_beta   90.00
_cell.angle_gamma   90.00
#
_symmetry.space_group_name_H-M   'P 1'
#
loop_
_entity.id
_entity.type
_entity.pdbx_description
1 polymer ?
#
loop_
_entity_poly.entity_id
_entity_poly.type
_entity_poly.pdbx_seq_one_letter_code
_entity_poly.pdbx_strand_id
1 'polypeptide(L)'
;MPLSWNEIKSRAMAFSRRWEDAADEKQQSIPFWIDFFEVFGLTNRRVASFEHAVKKHGGGQGYVDLFWPGQMLVEQKSRGKPLEPAYEQALGYFPGIAERDLPHTLVVCDFARFRVIDLDARRDITFPLKDLHKHVRWFGFIAGYKAQEIRPQDPVNIRAAERMGRLHDALRQSGYAGHPLEVLLVRLLFCLFADDTAIFPAQSFRDFIEERTAPDGSDLGPRLAQL
;
A
#
# COMPACT_ATOMS: atom_id res chain seq x y z
N MET A 1 -10.31 11.10 6.27
CA MET A 1 -9.00 10.46 6.51
C MET A 1 -9.15 8.96 6.24
N PRO A 2 -8.17 8.30 5.61
CA PRO A 2 -8.18 6.84 5.46
C PRO A 2 -8.21 6.15 6.82
N LEU A 3 -8.90 5.01 6.93
CA LEU A 3 -8.98 4.22 8.17
C LEU A 3 -7.59 3.75 8.60
N SER A 4 -7.31 3.76 9.91
CA SER A 4 -6.01 3.27 10.40
C SER A 4 -5.85 1.75 10.19
N TRP A 5 -4.62 1.27 10.04
CA TRP A 5 -4.35 -0.17 9.91
C TRP A 5 -4.86 -1.00 11.09
N ASN A 6 -4.82 -0.46 12.32
CA ASN A 6 -5.34 -1.17 13.49
C ASN A 6 -6.87 -1.30 13.42
N GLU A 7 -7.55 -0.27 12.93
CA GLU A 7 -8.99 -0.32 12.72
C GLU A 7 -9.37 -1.31 11.61
N ILE A 8 -8.67 -1.29 10.47
CA ILE A 8 -8.86 -2.24 9.37
C ILE A 8 -8.65 -3.68 9.86
N LYS A 9 -7.59 -3.94 10.66
CA LYS A 9 -7.35 -5.26 11.26
C LYS A 9 -8.50 -5.71 12.16
N SER A 10 -8.99 -4.81 13.01
CA SER A 10 -10.12 -5.10 13.91
C SER A 10 -11.38 -5.45 13.13
N ARG A 11 -11.71 -4.65 12.11
CA ARG A 11 -12.83 -4.91 11.19
C ARG A 11 -12.66 -6.23 10.43
N ALA A 12 -11.46 -6.53 9.94
CA ALA A 12 -11.16 -7.78 9.27
C ALA A 12 -11.37 -9.00 10.18
N MET A 13 -11.00 -8.92 11.46
CA MET A 13 -11.29 -10.00 12.41
C MET A 13 -12.79 -10.19 12.63
N ALA A 14 -13.57 -9.10 12.70
CA ALA A 14 -15.02 -9.18 12.81
C ALA A 14 -15.66 -9.78 11.55
N PHE A 15 -15.18 -9.38 10.37
CA PHE A 15 -15.56 -9.95 9.08
C PHE A 15 -15.30 -11.45 9.02
N SER A 16 -14.09 -11.90 9.39
CA SER A 16 -13.74 -13.32 9.39
C SER A 16 -14.63 -14.16 10.28
N ARG A 17 -15.03 -13.65 11.46
CA ARG A 17 -15.97 -14.33 12.36
C ARG A 17 -17.38 -14.37 11.80
N ARG A 18 -17.86 -13.27 11.22
CA ARG A 18 -19.20 -13.16 10.65
C ARG A 18 -19.43 -14.14 9.49
N TRP A 19 -18.41 -14.36 8.67
CA TRP A 19 -18.49 -15.19 7.47
C TRP A 19 -17.83 -16.57 7.65
N GLU A 20 -17.58 -17.00 8.89
CA GLU A 20 -16.91 -18.27 9.20
C GLU A 20 -17.63 -19.48 8.56
N ASP A 21 -18.96 -19.48 8.59
CA ASP A 21 -19.83 -20.57 8.09
C ASP A 21 -20.38 -20.33 6.68
N ALA A 22 -19.93 -19.28 6.00
CA ALA A 22 -20.40 -18.94 4.66
C ALA A 22 -20.04 -20.04 3.64
N ALA A 23 -21.01 -20.42 2.80
CA ALA A 23 -20.89 -21.57 1.92
C ALA A 23 -21.59 -21.44 0.56
N ASP A 24 -22.68 -20.67 0.46
CA ASP A 24 -23.52 -20.59 -0.74
C ASP A 24 -23.21 -19.34 -1.57
N GLU A 25 -22.54 -19.56 -2.71
CA GLU A 25 -22.15 -18.53 -3.66
C GLU A 25 -23.33 -17.68 -4.15
N LYS A 26 -24.46 -18.31 -4.52
CA LYS A 26 -25.57 -17.61 -5.18
C LYS A 26 -26.27 -16.62 -4.27
N GLN A 27 -26.28 -16.88 -2.97
CA GLN A 27 -26.97 -16.04 -2.01
C GLN A 27 -26.01 -15.11 -1.24
N GLN A 28 -24.76 -15.52 -1.06
CA GLN A 28 -23.86 -14.89 -0.10
C GLN A 28 -22.71 -14.10 -0.75
N SER A 29 -22.41 -14.29 -2.05
CA SER A 29 -21.26 -13.63 -2.69
C SER A 29 -21.33 -12.10 -2.63
N ILE A 30 -22.44 -11.51 -3.09
CA ILE A 30 -22.64 -10.06 -3.10
C ILE A 30 -22.54 -9.45 -1.69
N PRO A 31 -23.31 -9.92 -0.67
CA PRO A 31 -23.20 -9.35 0.67
C PRO A 31 -21.82 -9.60 1.31
N PHE A 32 -21.16 -10.72 1.02
CA PHE A 32 -19.80 -10.98 1.49
C PHE A 32 -18.82 -9.92 0.99
N TRP A 33 -18.86 -9.59 -0.30
CA TRP A 33 -17.94 -8.60 -0.87
C TRP A 33 -18.30 -7.16 -0.49
N ILE A 34 -19.58 -6.86 -0.27
CA ILE A 34 -19.99 -5.57 0.32
C ILE A 34 -19.40 -5.41 1.72
N ASP A 35 -19.61 -6.40 2.60
CA ASP A 35 -19.06 -6.40 3.96
C ASP A 35 -17.52 -6.36 3.93
N PHE A 36 -16.89 -7.00 2.94
CA PHE A 36 -15.44 -6.94 2.74
C PHE A 36 -14.96 -5.52 2.42
N PHE A 37 -15.64 -4.78 1.53
CA PHE A 37 -15.28 -3.39 1.25
C PHE A 37 -15.46 -2.47 2.47
N GLU A 38 -16.46 -2.74 3.32
CA GLU A 38 -16.67 -1.99 4.56
C GLU A 38 -15.53 -2.15 5.57
N VAL A 39 -14.78 -3.27 5.53
CA VAL A 39 -13.53 -3.44 6.31
C VAL A 39 -12.53 -2.32 6.01
N PHE A 40 -12.51 -1.84 4.77
CA PHE A 40 -11.62 -0.79 4.30
C PHE A 40 -12.28 0.60 4.26
N GLY A 41 -13.51 0.71 4.77
CA GLY A 41 -14.24 1.98 4.84
C GLY A 41 -14.90 2.39 3.52
N LEU A 42 -14.98 1.48 2.55
CA LEU A 42 -15.59 1.76 1.26
C LEU A 42 -17.04 1.28 1.25
N THR A 43 -17.97 2.22 1.40
CA THR A 43 -19.42 1.96 1.44
C THR A 43 -20.14 2.32 0.13
N ASN A 44 -19.45 3.02 -0.77
CA ASN A 44 -20.04 3.45 -2.04
C ASN A 44 -20.06 2.29 -3.05
N ARG A 45 -21.23 1.71 -3.25
CA ARG A 45 -21.48 0.58 -4.17
C ARG A 45 -21.25 0.89 -5.66
N ARG A 46 -20.92 2.13 -6.04
CA ARG A 46 -20.75 2.53 -7.45
C ARG A 46 -19.36 2.25 -8.04
N VAL A 47 -18.36 1.93 -7.21
CA VAL A 47 -16.98 1.74 -7.70
C VAL A 47 -16.71 0.35 -8.26
N ALA A 48 -17.52 -0.63 -7.86
CA ALA A 48 -17.40 -2.02 -8.29
C ALA A 48 -18.74 -2.50 -8.86
N SER A 49 -18.67 -3.25 -9.95
CA SER A 49 -19.80 -3.88 -10.60
C SER A 49 -19.88 -5.35 -10.17
N PHE A 50 -21.05 -5.80 -9.71
CA PHE A 50 -21.31 -7.21 -9.47
C PHE A 50 -21.88 -7.87 -10.73
N GLU A 51 -21.59 -9.16 -10.93
CA GLU A 51 -22.09 -9.95 -12.06
C GLU A 51 -21.83 -9.24 -13.42
N HIS A 52 -20.63 -8.69 -13.59
CA HIS A 52 -20.32 -7.88 -14.74
C HIS A 52 -20.09 -8.75 -15.99
N ALA A 53 -20.78 -8.44 -17.08
CA ALA A 53 -20.66 -9.18 -18.33
C ALA A 53 -19.35 -8.81 -19.05
N VAL A 54 -18.47 -9.79 -19.25
CA VAL A 54 -17.21 -9.64 -19.99
C VAL A 54 -17.20 -10.56 -21.20
N LYS A 55 -16.66 -10.08 -22.32
CA LYS A 55 -16.42 -10.93 -23.49
C LYS A 55 -15.24 -11.85 -23.21
N LYS A 56 -15.41 -13.16 -23.35
CA LYS A 56 -14.30 -14.11 -23.23
C LYS A 56 -13.51 -14.16 -24.54
N HIS A 57 -12.28 -14.63 -24.45
CA HIS A 57 -11.52 -15.06 -25.62
C HIS A 57 -12.31 -16.16 -26.38
N GLY A 58 -12.50 -15.99 -27.69
CA GLY A 58 -13.31 -16.90 -28.52
C GLY A 58 -14.79 -16.52 -28.70
N GLY A 59 -15.23 -15.33 -28.22
CA GLY A 59 -16.53 -14.74 -28.59
C GLY A 59 -17.72 -15.08 -27.70
N GLY A 60 -17.52 -15.91 -26.66
CA GLY A 60 -18.55 -16.17 -25.64
C GLY A 60 -18.71 -15.02 -24.63
N GLN A 61 -19.88 -14.90 -24.00
CA GLN A 61 -20.08 -14.02 -22.84
C GLN A 61 -19.79 -14.76 -21.54
N GLY A 62 -19.12 -14.10 -20.60
CA GLY A 62 -18.90 -14.56 -19.24
C GLY A 62 -19.34 -13.50 -18.24
N TYR A 63 -19.52 -13.91 -16.99
CA TYR A 63 -19.86 -13.02 -15.89
C TYR A 63 -18.77 -13.14 -14.83
N VAL A 64 -18.22 -12.01 -14.42
CA VAL A 64 -17.32 -11.93 -13.26
C VAL A 64 -18.13 -11.53 -12.03
N ASP A 65 -17.84 -12.16 -10.89
CA ASP A 65 -18.60 -11.93 -9.65
C ASP A 65 -18.48 -10.48 -9.18
N LEU A 66 -17.28 -9.93 -9.25
CA LEU A 66 -17.02 -8.52 -8.94
C LEU A 66 -15.89 -7.99 -9.82
N PHE A 67 -16.14 -6.82 -10.40
CA PHE A 67 -15.17 -6.08 -11.18
C PHE A 67 -15.08 -4.62 -10.76
N TRP A 68 -13.89 -4.21 -10.36
CA TRP A 68 -13.49 -2.82 -10.17
C TRP A 68 -12.47 -2.46 -11.27
N PRO A 69 -12.90 -1.70 -12.30
CA PRO A 69 -12.05 -1.33 -13.43
C PRO A 69 -10.73 -0.70 -12.99
N GLY A 70 -9.62 -1.17 -13.57
CA GLY A 70 -8.29 -0.65 -13.29
C GLY A 70 -7.76 -1.00 -11.89
N GLN A 71 -8.47 -1.83 -11.11
CA GLN A 71 -8.08 -2.07 -9.71
C GLN A 71 -8.15 -3.53 -9.32
N MET A 72 -9.31 -4.17 -9.42
CA MET A 72 -9.52 -5.52 -8.89
C MET A 72 -10.54 -6.31 -9.71
N LEU A 73 -10.26 -7.58 -9.95
CA LEU A 73 -11.22 -8.56 -10.44
C LEU A 73 -11.34 -9.70 -9.44
N VAL A 74 -12.55 -10.19 -9.23
CA VAL A 74 -12.83 -11.28 -8.30
C VAL A 74 -13.62 -12.38 -9.00
N GLU A 75 -13.20 -13.62 -8.78
CA GLU A 75 -13.99 -14.81 -9.05
C GLU A 75 -14.28 -15.52 -7.71
N GLN A 76 -15.56 -15.68 -7.40
CA GLN A 76 -16.06 -16.33 -6.20
C GLN A 76 -16.44 -17.77 -6.53
N LYS A 77 -16.26 -18.67 -5.56
CA LYS A 77 -16.80 -20.03 -5.59
C LYS A 77 -17.54 -20.35 -4.30
N SER A 78 -18.40 -21.36 -4.38
CA SER A 78 -18.97 -22.03 -3.21
C SER A 78 -17.88 -22.65 -2.34
N ARG A 79 -18.13 -22.77 -1.03
CA ARG A 79 -17.09 -23.17 -0.08
C ARG A 79 -16.47 -24.53 -0.35
N GLY A 80 -15.14 -24.59 -0.24
CA GLY A 80 -14.35 -25.81 -0.42
C GLY A 80 -14.08 -26.19 -1.87
N LYS A 81 -14.62 -25.43 -2.84
CA LYS A 81 -14.31 -25.64 -4.26
C LYS A 81 -12.85 -25.25 -4.57
N PRO A 82 -12.24 -25.87 -5.59
CA PRO A 82 -10.86 -25.57 -5.96
C PRO A 82 -10.74 -24.15 -6.52
N LEU A 83 -9.66 -23.44 -6.12
CA LEU A 83 -9.40 -22.07 -6.57
C LEU A 83 -8.65 -22.01 -7.91
N GLU A 84 -7.88 -23.04 -8.27
CA GLU A 84 -7.08 -23.03 -9.52
C GLU A 84 -7.95 -22.88 -10.78
N PRO A 85 -9.05 -23.66 -10.96
CA PRO A 85 -9.89 -23.49 -12.14
C PRO A 85 -10.56 -22.11 -12.19
N ALA A 86 -10.84 -21.53 -11.03
CA ALA A 86 -11.42 -20.19 -10.91
C ALA A 86 -10.39 -19.10 -11.27
N TYR A 87 -9.13 -19.29 -10.91
CA TYR A 87 -8.02 -18.44 -11.35
C TYR A 87 -7.84 -18.45 -12.87
N GLU A 88 -7.79 -19.63 -13.49
CA GLU A 88 -7.71 -19.77 -14.95
C GLU A 88 -8.92 -19.14 -15.65
N GLN A 89 -10.12 -19.34 -15.08
CA GLN A 89 -11.34 -18.71 -15.57
C GLN A 89 -11.23 -17.18 -15.53
N ALA A 90 -10.68 -16.62 -14.45
CA ALA A 90 -10.51 -15.20 -14.28
C ALA A 90 -9.53 -14.58 -15.31
N LEU A 91 -8.41 -15.26 -15.59
CA LEU A 91 -7.49 -14.85 -16.65
C LEU A 91 -8.15 -14.85 -18.03
N GLY A 92 -9.07 -15.78 -18.28
CA GLY A 92 -9.81 -15.88 -19.53
C GLY A 92 -10.67 -14.65 -19.88
N TYR A 93 -10.94 -13.76 -18.92
CA TYR A 93 -11.66 -12.51 -19.14
C TYR A 93 -10.79 -11.37 -19.68
N PHE A 94 -9.47 -11.40 -19.43
CA PHE A 94 -8.58 -10.28 -19.72
C PHE A 94 -8.62 -9.81 -21.18
N PRO A 95 -8.68 -10.72 -22.19
CA PRO A 95 -8.79 -10.29 -23.59
C PRO A 95 -10.05 -9.47 -23.92
N GLY A 96 -11.09 -9.53 -23.10
CA GLY A 96 -12.31 -8.74 -23.28
C GLY A 96 -12.38 -7.46 -22.47
N ILE A 97 -11.34 -7.14 -21.71
CA ILE A 97 -11.25 -5.93 -20.87
C ILE A 97 -10.36 -4.92 -21.58
N ALA A 98 -10.78 -3.65 -21.64
CA ALA A 98 -9.96 -2.59 -22.22
C ALA A 98 -8.68 -2.40 -21.39
N GLU A 99 -7.57 -2.05 -22.04
CA GLU A 99 -6.26 -1.96 -21.39
C GLU A 99 -6.26 -1.04 -20.14
N ARG A 100 -6.93 0.11 -20.23
CA ARG A 100 -7.09 1.06 -19.10
C ARG A 100 -7.90 0.52 -17.92
N ASP A 101 -8.71 -0.51 -18.16
CA ASP A 101 -9.63 -1.11 -17.20
C ASP A 101 -9.09 -2.45 -16.67
N LEU A 102 -7.93 -2.91 -17.17
CA LEU A 102 -7.29 -4.14 -16.68
C LEU A 102 -7.00 -4.03 -15.19
N PRO A 103 -7.38 -5.04 -14.38
CA PRO A 103 -7.17 -5.00 -12.94
C PRO A 103 -5.67 -5.13 -12.60
N HIS A 104 -5.24 -4.47 -11.53
CA HIS A 104 -3.92 -4.68 -10.93
C HIS A 104 -3.90 -5.86 -9.94
N THR A 105 -5.05 -6.18 -9.35
CA THR A 105 -5.21 -7.28 -8.40
C THR A 105 -6.25 -8.28 -8.88
N LEU A 106 -5.92 -9.56 -8.85
CA LEU A 106 -6.88 -10.64 -9.05
C LEU A 106 -7.12 -11.35 -7.72
N VAL A 107 -8.38 -11.62 -7.39
CA VAL A 107 -8.75 -12.36 -6.19
C VAL A 107 -9.62 -13.55 -6.57
N VAL A 108 -9.31 -14.70 -6.00
CA VAL A 108 -10.15 -15.88 -6.09
C VAL A 108 -10.50 -16.33 -4.68
N CYS A 109 -11.78 -16.54 -4.40
CA CYS A 109 -12.26 -16.81 -3.05
C CYS A 109 -13.31 -17.92 -3.04
N ASP A 110 -13.25 -18.83 -2.07
CA ASP A 110 -14.30 -19.82 -1.80
C ASP A 110 -14.98 -19.60 -0.44
N PHE A 111 -15.05 -18.37 0.05
CA PHE A 111 -15.44 -17.99 1.42
C PHE A 111 -14.47 -18.44 2.52
N ALA A 112 -13.84 -19.61 2.40
CA ALA A 112 -12.91 -20.14 3.40
C ALA A 112 -11.46 -19.71 3.14
N ARG A 113 -11.08 -19.51 1.89
CA ARG A 113 -9.72 -19.22 1.43
C ARG A 113 -9.75 -18.10 0.42
N PHE A 114 -8.79 -17.20 0.55
CA PHE A 114 -8.46 -16.19 -0.44
C PHE A 114 -7.19 -16.61 -1.13
N ARG A 115 -7.16 -16.52 -2.46
CA ARG A 115 -5.95 -16.41 -3.26
C ARG A 115 -5.92 -15.02 -3.87
N VAL A 116 -4.84 -14.29 -3.63
CA VAL A 116 -4.67 -12.90 -4.07
C VAL A 116 -3.42 -12.82 -4.91
N ILE A 117 -3.57 -12.29 -6.12
CA ILE A 117 -2.50 -12.11 -7.08
C ILE A 117 -2.36 -10.62 -7.36
N ASP A 118 -1.17 -10.09 -7.06
CA ASP A 118 -0.73 -8.76 -7.48
C ASP A 118 -0.08 -8.92 -8.86
N LEU A 119 -0.76 -8.44 -9.90
CA LEU A 119 -0.36 -8.63 -11.30
C LEU A 119 0.82 -7.74 -11.67
N ASP A 120 0.96 -6.59 -11.02
CA ASP A 120 2.07 -5.67 -11.25
C ASP A 120 3.36 -6.22 -10.63
N ALA A 121 3.31 -6.60 -9.35
CA ALA A 121 4.46 -7.11 -8.62
C ALA A 121 4.72 -8.62 -8.84
N ARG A 122 3.81 -9.30 -9.56
CA ARG A 122 3.83 -10.76 -9.79
C ARG A 122 3.93 -11.56 -8.49
N ARG A 123 3.20 -11.14 -7.46
CA ARG A 123 3.15 -11.83 -6.17
C ARG A 123 1.83 -12.58 -6.04
N ASP A 124 1.88 -13.77 -5.47
CA ASP A 124 0.72 -14.62 -5.24
C ASP A 124 0.74 -15.10 -3.79
N ILE A 125 -0.40 -15.03 -3.11
CA ILE A 125 -0.58 -15.58 -1.77
C ILE A 125 -1.92 -16.26 -1.65
N THR A 126 -1.96 -17.39 -0.94
CA THR A 126 -3.20 -18.04 -0.51
C THR A 126 -3.23 -18.14 1.01
N PHE A 127 -4.37 -17.76 1.62
CA PHE A 127 -4.55 -17.80 3.08
C PHE A 127 -6.02 -18.06 3.45
N PRO A 128 -6.29 -18.64 4.64
CA PRO A 128 -7.67 -18.86 5.09
C PRO A 128 -8.31 -17.57 5.59
N LEU A 129 -9.64 -17.46 5.50
CA LEU A 129 -10.42 -16.29 5.93
C LEU A 129 -10.07 -15.83 7.35
N LYS A 130 -9.85 -16.77 8.29
CA LYS A 130 -9.45 -16.46 9.68
C LYS A 130 -8.17 -15.62 9.78
N ASP A 131 -7.28 -15.73 8.79
CA ASP A 131 -6.00 -15.02 8.74
C ASP A 131 -6.08 -13.71 7.93
N LEU A 132 -7.26 -13.32 7.42
CA LEU A 132 -7.44 -12.08 6.65
C LEU A 132 -6.83 -10.86 7.34
N HIS A 133 -7.01 -10.73 8.66
CA HIS A 133 -6.45 -9.64 9.46
C HIS A 133 -4.91 -9.53 9.39
N LYS A 134 -4.19 -10.62 9.08
CA LYS A 134 -2.74 -10.63 8.86
C LYS A 134 -2.37 -10.14 7.46
N HIS A 135 -3.30 -10.24 6.51
CA HIS A 135 -3.08 -10.00 5.09
C HIS A 135 -3.79 -8.75 4.53
N VAL A 136 -4.48 -7.96 5.38
CA VAL A 136 -5.22 -6.74 4.96
C VAL A 136 -4.40 -5.74 4.13
N ARG A 137 -3.07 -5.76 4.23
CA ARG A 137 -2.19 -4.89 3.43
C ARG A 137 -2.22 -5.18 1.94
N TRP A 138 -2.54 -6.42 1.53
CA TRP A 138 -2.75 -6.76 0.12
C TRP A 138 -3.90 -6.00 -0.52
N PHE A 139 -4.83 -5.49 0.30
CA PHE A 139 -6.01 -4.75 -0.13
C PHE A 139 -5.96 -3.28 0.28
N GLY A 140 -4.78 -2.77 0.64
CA GLY A 140 -4.63 -1.38 1.11
C GLY A 140 -5.19 -0.34 0.14
N PHE A 141 -5.09 -0.61 -1.16
CA PHE A 141 -5.60 0.25 -2.23
C PHE A 141 -7.09 0.54 -2.08
N ILE A 142 -7.88 -0.37 -1.50
CA ILE A 142 -9.32 -0.18 -1.25
C ILE A 142 -9.56 0.98 -0.28
N ALA A 143 -8.73 1.11 0.75
CA ALA A 143 -8.80 2.20 1.73
C ALA A 143 -8.13 3.49 1.23
N GLY A 144 -7.73 3.56 -0.04
CA GLY A 144 -6.99 4.67 -0.62
C GLY A 144 -5.51 4.70 -0.26
N TYR A 145 -4.99 3.65 0.39
CA TYR A 145 -3.54 3.47 0.50
C TYR A 145 -3.01 3.11 -0.88
N LYS A 146 -2.45 4.08 -1.59
CA LYS A 146 -1.62 3.76 -2.75
C LYS A 146 -0.55 2.79 -2.28
N ALA A 147 -0.32 1.73 -3.06
CA ALA A 147 0.93 1.01 -2.96
C ALA A 147 2.03 2.02 -3.31
N GLN A 148 2.49 2.79 -2.33
CA GLN A 148 3.90 3.14 -2.33
C GLN A 148 4.56 1.79 -2.37
N GLU A 149 5.19 1.47 -3.51
CA GLU A 149 6.29 0.54 -3.47
C GLU A 149 7.10 0.96 -2.25
N ILE A 150 7.03 0.18 -1.17
CA ILE A 150 8.13 0.12 -0.25
C ILE A 150 9.18 -0.57 -1.09
N ARG A 151 9.81 0.21 -1.99
CA ARG A 151 11.09 -0.14 -2.55
C ARG A 151 11.91 -0.49 -1.31
N PRO A 152 12.55 -1.68 -1.24
CA PRO A 152 13.56 -1.90 -0.23
C PRO A 152 14.40 -0.62 -0.20
N GLN A 153 14.44 0.05 0.96
CA GLN A 153 14.80 1.46 1.11
C GLN A 153 15.76 1.85 0.00
N ASP A 154 15.35 2.80 -0.86
CA ASP A 154 16.17 3.27 -1.97
C ASP A 154 17.63 3.33 -1.48
N PRO A 155 18.63 2.70 -2.12
CA PRO A 155 19.99 2.70 -1.60
C PRO A 155 20.49 4.11 -1.23
N VAL A 156 19.90 5.15 -1.82
CA VAL A 156 20.04 6.55 -1.43
C VAL A 156 19.59 6.82 0.02
N ASN A 157 18.43 6.33 0.45
CA ASN A 157 17.88 6.50 1.81
C ASN A 157 18.70 5.76 2.88
N ILE A 158 19.19 4.55 2.59
CA ILE A 158 20.10 3.82 3.49
C ILE A 158 21.39 4.61 3.68
N ARG A 159 21.99 5.05 2.56
CA ARG A 159 23.21 5.87 2.59
C ARG A 159 23.01 7.20 3.29
N ALA A 160 21.84 7.83 3.16
CA ALA A 160 21.50 9.07 3.84
C ALA A 160 21.40 8.86 5.36
N ALA A 161 20.73 7.81 5.81
CA ALA A 161 20.65 7.45 7.22
C ALA A 161 22.03 7.13 7.82
N GLU A 162 22.86 6.37 7.10
CA GLU A 162 24.25 6.09 7.51
C GLU A 162 25.11 7.36 7.59
N ARG A 163 24.89 8.34 6.70
CA ARG A 163 25.59 9.64 6.74
C ARG A 163 25.15 10.47 7.93
N MET A 164 23.85 10.50 8.25
CA MET A 164 23.34 11.16 9.46
C MET A 164 23.86 10.51 10.73
N GLY A 165 23.95 9.17 10.77
CA GLY A 165 24.58 8.44 11.89
C GLY A 165 26.06 8.78 12.06
N ARG A 166 26.82 8.87 10.96
CA ARG A 166 28.22 9.31 11.01
C ARG A 166 28.38 10.75 11.48
N LEU A 167 27.48 11.65 11.08
CA LEU A 167 27.47 13.03 11.55
C LEU A 167 27.20 13.10 13.07
N HIS A 168 26.23 12.33 13.57
CA HIS A 168 25.97 12.19 15.01
C HIS A 168 27.23 11.77 15.76
N ASP A 169 27.90 10.71 15.30
CA ASP A 169 29.07 10.17 15.99
C ASP A 169 30.26 11.13 15.97
N ALA A 170 30.46 11.85 14.86
CA ALA A 170 31.52 12.86 14.75
C ALA A 170 31.29 14.05 15.70
N LEU A 171 30.05 14.55 15.79
CA LEU A 171 29.69 15.61 16.73
C LEU A 171 29.81 15.15 18.18
N ARG A 172 29.41 13.91 18.48
CA ARG A 172 29.58 13.31 19.81
C ARG A 172 31.06 13.22 20.21
N GLN A 173 31.93 12.81 19.28
CA GLN A 173 33.37 12.69 19.51
C GLN A 173 34.06 14.05 19.70
N SER A 174 33.53 15.14 19.14
CA SER A 174 34.03 16.49 19.40
C SER A 174 33.58 17.08 20.74
N GLY A 175 32.77 16.34 21.51
CA GLY A 175 32.25 16.75 22.81
C GLY A 175 30.83 17.33 22.77
N TYR A 176 30.20 17.41 21.60
CA TYR A 176 28.81 17.86 21.47
C TYR A 176 27.85 16.67 21.63
N ALA A 177 27.26 16.51 22.81
CA ALA A 177 26.51 15.30 23.17
C ALA A 177 25.21 15.58 23.94
N GLY A 178 24.44 14.52 24.18
CA GLY A 178 23.20 14.56 24.96
C GLY A 178 22.05 15.22 24.20
N HIS A 179 21.07 15.74 24.93
CA HIS A 179 19.85 16.30 24.33
C HIS A 179 20.10 17.37 23.24
N PRO A 180 21.06 18.31 23.39
CA PRO A 180 21.34 19.30 22.34
C PRO A 180 21.76 18.69 21.00
N LEU A 181 22.55 17.59 21.02
CA LEU A 181 22.93 16.85 19.81
C LEU A 181 21.71 16.27 19.10
N GLU A 182 20.82 15.63 19.85
CA GLU A 182 19.60 15.03 19.29
C GLU A 182 18.69 16.10 18.66
N VAL A 183 18.52 17.24 19.35
CA VAL A 183 17.73 18.36 18.82
C VAL A 183 18.35 18.92 17.54
N LEU A 184 19.67 19.10 17.50
CA LEU A 184 20.37 19.58 16.31
C LEU A 184 20.16 18.62 15.13
N LEU A 185 20.31 17.31 15.32
CA LEU A 185 20.15 16.33 14.24
C LEU A 185 18.72 16.28 13.70
N VAL A 186 17.72 16.35 14.58
CA VAL A 186 16.31 16.40 14.15
C VAL A 186 16.04 17.67 13.35
N ARG A 187 16.59 18.82 13.77
CA ARG A 187 16.45 20.09 13.03
C ARG A 187 17.12 20.03 11.67
N LEU A 188 18.34 19.50 11.59
CA LEU A 188 19.05 19.31 10.32
C LEU A 188 18.26 18.38 9.38
N LEU A 189 17.71 17.28 9.90
CA LEU A 189 16.87 16.38 9.12
C LEU A 189 15.62 17.09 8.57
N PHE A 190 14.99 17.93 9.39
CA PHE A 190 13.85 18.75 8.96
C PHE A 190 14.26 19.76 7.88
N CYS A 191 15.38 20.47 8.04
CA CYS A 191 15.86 21.43 7.05
C CYS A 191 16.16 20.75 5.72
N LEU A 192 16.83 19.59 5.72
CA LEU A 192 17.11 18.80 4.52
C LEU A 192 15.82 18.34 3.84
N PHE A 193 14.85 17.85 4.62
CA PHE A 193 13.54 17.46 4.09
C PHE A 193 12.77 18.66 3.50
N ALA A 194 12.79 19.81 4.19
CA ALA A 194 12.09 21.01 3.77
C ALA A 194 12.66 21.59 2.47
N ASP A 195 13.97 21.46 2.26
CA ASP A 195 14.68 21.86 1.05
C ASP A 195 14.30 21.00 -0.18
N ASP A 196 14.05 19.70 0.04
CA ASP A 196 13.67 18.73 -0.99
C ASP A 196 12.16 18.67 -1.28
N THR A 197 11.32 19.22 -0.39
CA THR A 197 9.84 19.10 -0.47
C THR A 197 9.11 20.41 -0.74
N ALA A 198 9.82 21.44 -1.18
CA ALA A 198 9.29 22.77 -1.47
C ALA A 198 8.59 23.46 -0.28
N ILE A 199 8.91 23.04 0.95
CA ILE A 199 8.57 23.79 2.17
C ILE A 199 9.44 25.04 2.24
N PHE A 200 10.72 24.90 1.89
CA PHE A 200 11.58 26.04 1.59
C PHE A 200 11.61 26.30 0.08
N PRO A 201 12.01 27.50 -0.36
CA PRO A 201 12.42 27.71 -1.75
C PRO A 201 13.46 26.64 -2.14
N ALA A 202 13.35 26.11 -3.36
CA ALA A 202 14.16 24.97 -3.80
C ALA A 202 15.66 25.22 -3.59
N GLN A 203 16.34 24.29 -2.94
CA GLN A 203 17.78 24.31 -2.63
C GLN A 203 18.25 25.44 -1.70
N SER A 204 17.36 26.23 -1.11
CA SER A 204 17.75 27.38 -0.27
C SER A 204 18.58 27.01 0.97
N PHE A 205 18.37 25.84 1.59
CA PHE A 205 19.18 25.42 2.73
C PHE A 205 20.58 24.99 2.26
N ARG A 206 20.66 24.29 1.12
CA ARG A 206 21.93 23.99 0.46
C ARG A 206 22.69 25.26 0.08
N ASP A 207 22.05 26.20 -0.60
CA ASP A 207 22.64 27.47 -1.03
C ASP A 207 23.11 28.28 0.18
N PHE A 208 22.37 28.26 1.29
CA PHE A 208 22.82 28.88 2.54
C PHE A 208 24.14 28.28 3.02
N ILE A 209 24.28 26.95 3.04
CA ILE A 209 25.52 26.29 3.45
C ILE A 209 26.64 26.63 2.47
N GLU A 210 26.42 26.48 1.16
CA GLU A 210 27.46 26.62 0.15
C GLU A 210 27.91 28.08 -0.06
N GLU A 211 27.00 29.06 0.05
CA GLU A 211 27.28 30.47 -0.25
C GLU A 211 27.43 31.37 0.98
N ARG A 212 26.92 30.97 2.15
CA ARG A 212 26.90 31.81 3.37
C ARG A 212 27.73 31.27 4.52
N THR A 213 28.47 30.18 4.32
CA THR A 213 29.42 29.63 5.30
C THR A 213 30.82 29.45 4.69
N ALA A 214 31.83 29.45 5.54
CA ALA A 214 33.22 29.31 5.14
C ALA A 214 33.53 27.87 4.68
N PRO A 215 34.35 27.67 3.62
CA PRO A 215 34.68 26.33 3.12
C PRO A 215 35.38 25.41 4.12
N ASP A 216 36.01 25.97 5.15
CA ASP A 216 36.65 25.22 6.25
C ASP A 216 35.68 24.83 7.38
N GLY A 217 34.42 25.24 7.29
CA GLY A 217 33.36 24.96 8.26
C GLY A 217 33.47 25.73 9.58
N SER A 218 34.41 26.68 9.70
CA SER A 218 34.70 27.39 10.95
C SER A 218 33.52 28.22 11.49
N ASP A 219 32.64 28.70 10.62
CA ASP A 219 31.48 29.52 10.99
C ASP A 219 30.12 28.80 10.86
N LEU A 220 30.09 27.53 10.42
CA LEU A 220 28.84 26.80 10.13
C LEU A 220 27.92 26.69 11.35
N GLY A 221 28.45 26.31 12.51
CA GLY A 221 27.66 26.18 13.75
C GLY A 221 26.98 27.48 14.18
N PRO A 222 27.74 28.59 14.35
CA PRO A 222 27.18 29.91 14.63
C PRO A 222 26.14 30.39 13.61
N ARG A 223 26.34 30.10 12.32
CA ARG A 223 25.40 30.46 11.23
C ARG A 223 24.09 29.68 11.35
N LEU A 224 24.16 28.38 11.61
CA LEU A 224 22.96 27.54 11.81
C LEU A 224 22.15 27.95 13.03
N ALA A 225 22.79 28.49 14.08
CA ALA A 225 22.08 28.97 15.27
C ALA A 225 21.26 30.26 15.05
N GLN A 226 21.41 30.91 13.89
CA GLN A 226 20.68 32.14 13.53
C GLN A 226 19.44 31.87 12.65
N LEU A 227 19.23 30.63 12.22
CA LEU A 227 18.05 30.17 11.48
C LEU A 227 16.89 29.86 12.44
#